data_AF-A0A955QKN0-F1
#
_entry.id   AF-A0A955QKN0-F1
#
_cell.length_a   1.000
_cell.length_b   1.000
_cell.length_c   1.000
_cell.angle_alpha   90.00
_cell.angle_beta   90.00
_cell.angle_gamma   90.00
#
_symmetry.space_group_name_H-M   'P 1'
#
loop_
_entity.id
_entity.type
_entity.pdbx_description
1 polymer ?
#
loop_
_entity_poly.entity_id
_entity_poly.type
_entity_poly.pdbx_seq_one_letter_code
_entity_poly.pdbx_strand_id
1 'polypeptide(L)'
;MIIEIGHFSTIVALVLSVFGMASSALALRTRNPDWARAGRMAVTLIFFLLSAGMLSLVYSFITRDFSVLYVANNSNTKLPFFYTVAAVWGGHEGSLLLWVFILSLFSTLAVWLHWKTQPAIMPYLIAVECAVMFGFLALIVFLSSPYERLIPVPADGKDLNPLLQDPAMVMHPPMLYMGYVGFSIPFSFAMAALFSGRLGEEWIKVTQRWTTFAWMCLTTGILLGGYWAYYELGWGGYWGWDPVENASFMPWLVGTAYLHSVLVQEKRKMF
;
A
#
# COMPACT_ATOMS: atom_id res chain seq x y z
N MET A 1 25.38 -5.65 1.96
CA MET A 1 24.76 -6.97 1.75
C MET A 1 23.28 -7.01 2.14
N ILE A 2 22.85 -6.37 3.24
CA ILE A 2 21.43 -6.42 3.66
C ILE A 2 20.50 -5.67 2.69
N ILE A 3 20.90 -4.48 2.21
CA ILE A 3 20.05 -3.70 1.29
C ILE A 3 19.86 -4.42 -0.06
N GLU A 4 20.85 -5.21 -0.50
CA GLU A 4 20.78 -6.01 -1.73
C GLU A 4 19.74 -7.13 -1.62
N ILE A 5 19.52 -7.68 -0.43
CA ILE A 5 18.42 -8.63 -0.18
C ILE A 5 17.08 -7.94 -0.42
N GLY A 6 16.92 -6.70 0.07
CA GLY A 6 15.70 -5.93 -0.16
C GLY A 6 15.47 -5.64 -1.63
N HIS A 7 16.52 -5.17 -2.32
CA HIS A 7 16.45 -4.88 -3.75
C HIS A 7 16.07 -6.12 -4.56
N PHE A 8 16.76 -7.25 -4.35
CA PHE A 8 16.47 -8.51 -5.00
C PHE A 8 15.05 -8.99 -4.70
N SER A 9 14.60 -8.90 -3.45
CA SER A 9 13.25 -9.31 -3.05
C SER A 9 12.17 -8.51 -3.79
N THR A 10 12.37 -7.21 -3.95
CA THR A 10 11.44 -6.33 -4.69
C THR A 10 11.42 -6.64 -6.19
N ILE A 11 12.56 -6.99 -6.80
CA ILE A 11 12.63 -7.44 -8.19
C ILE A 11 11.90 -8.79 -8.36
N VAL A 12 12.12 -9.75 -7.45
CA VAL A 12 11.41 -11.04 -7.50
C VAL A 12 9.90 -10.84 -7.29
N ALA A 13 9.49 -9.92 -6.42
CA ALA A 13 8.10 -9.55 -6.23
C ALA A 13 7.47 -9.00 -7.52
N LEU A 14 8.20 -8.18 -8.29
CA LEU A 14 7.77 -7.68 -9.60
C LEU A 14 7.53 -8.82 -10.59
N VAL A 15 8.44 -9.79 -10.66
CA VAL A 15 8.26 -10.97 -11.54
C VAL A 15 7.07 -11.81 -11.08
N LEU A 16 6.91 -12.00 -9.76
CA LEU A 16 5.80 -12.76 -9.20
C LEU A 16 4.45 -12.06 -9.40
N SER A 17 4.38 -10.74 -9.49
CA SER A 17 3.12 -10.05 -9.77
C SER A 17 2.64 -10.37 -11.20
N VAL A 18 3.57 -10.44 -12.17
CA VAL A 18 3.27 -10.90 -13.54
C VAL A 18 2.82 -12.36 -13.54
N PHE A 19 3.52 -13.23 -12.82
CA PHE A 19 3.13 -14.62 -12.67
C PHE A 19 1.76 -14.79 -11.99
N GLY A 20 1.46 -13.98 -10.97
CA GLY A 20 0.16 -13.94 -10.29
C GLY A 20 -0.98 -13.56 -11.24
N MET A 21 -0.79 -12.53 -12.07
CA MET A 21 -1.73 -12.16 -13.13
C MET A 21 -1.93 -13.30 -14.13
N ALA A 22 -0.85 -13.87 -14.64
CA ALA A 22 -0.89 -14.92 -15.66
C ALA A 22 -1.55 -16.20 -15.14
N SER A 23 -1.19 -16.64 -13.93
CA SER A 23 -1.79 -17.82 -13.28
C SER A 23 -3.28 -17.61 -13.02
N SER A 24 -3.71 -16.44 -12.56
CA SER A 24 -5.13 -16.12 -12.43
C SER A 24 -5.88 -16.13 -13.77
N ALA A 25 -5.31 -15.56 -14.83
CA ALA A 25 -5.90 -15.60 -16.16
C ALA A 25 -6.03 -17.05 -16.69
N LEU A 26 -5.01 -17.88 -16.46
CA LEU A 26 -5.04 -19.31 -16.80
C LEU A 26 -6.08 -20.06 -15.98
N ALA A 27 -6.25 -19.76 -14.69
CA ALA A 27 -7.29 -20.35 -13.85
C ALA A 27 -8.68 -20.07 -14.41
N LEU A 28 -8.94 -18.83 -14.83
CA LEU A 28 -10.21 -18.42 -15.42
C LEU A 28 -10.47 -19.07 -16.78
N ARG A 29 -9.44 -19.15 -17.63
CA ARG A 29 -9.55 -19.72 -18.98
C ARG A 29 -9.72 -21.24 -18.95
N THR A 30 -8.94 -21.93 -18.12
CA THR A 30 -8.90 -23.41 -18.09
C THR A 30 -9.87 -24.01 -17.09
N ARG A 31 -10.40 -23.20 -16.16
CA ARG A 31 -11.19 -23.65 -15.00
C ARG A 31 -10.44 -24.64 -14.10
N ASN A 32 -9.11 -24.68 -14.17
CA ASN A 32 -8.29 -25.52 -13.30
C ASN A 32 -8.01 -24.78 -11.97
N PRO A 33 -8.41 -25.34 -10.81
CA PRO A 33 -8.20 -24.71 -9.51
C PRO A 33 -6.72 -24.62 -9.10
N ASP A 34 -5.82 -25.41 -9.68
CA ASP A 34 -4.39 -25.38 -9.35
C ASP A 34 -3.75 -24.04 -9.77
N TRP A 35 -4.18 -23.47 -10.90
CA TRP A 35 -3.73 -22.15 -11.34
C TRP A 35 -4.19 -21.04 -10.38
N ALA A 36 -5.40 -21.14 -9.82
CA ALA A 36 -5.86 -20.20 -8.81
C ALA A 36 -5.02 -20.31 -7.52
N ARG A 37 -4.66 -21.54 -7.11
CA ARG A 37 -3.76 -21.76 -5.96
C ARG A 37 -2.37 -21.18 -6.22
N ALA A 38 -1.84 -21.33 -7.44
CA ALA A 38 -0.58 -20.72 -7.83
C ALA A 38 -0.62 -19.18 -7.72
N GLY A 39 -1.70 -18.54 -8.17
CA GLY A 39 -1.92 -17.11 -8.00
C GLY A 39 -1.98 -16.68 -6.53
N ARG A 40 -2.68 -17.45 -5.69
CA ARG A 40 -2.71 -17.22 -4.23
C ARG A 40 -1.31 -17.32 -3.60
N MET A 41 -0.52 -18.32 -4.00
CA MET A 41 0.86 -18.46 -3.53
C MET A 41 1.72 -17.29 -3.98
N ALA A 42 1.57 -16.83 -5.22
CA ALA A 42 2.29 -15.67 -5.75
C ALA A 42 2.04 -14.41 -4.91
N VAL A 43 0.77 -14.05 -4.66
CA VAL A 43 0.41 -12.90 -3.80
C VAL A 43 0.99 -13.03 -2.40
N THR A 44 0.89 -14.24 -1.82
CA THR A 44 1.43 -14.53 -0.49
C THR A 44 2.96 -14.34 -0.45
N LEU A 45 3.68 -14.84 -1.45
CA LEU A 45 5.13 -14.71 -1.55
C LEU A 45 5.56 -13.26 -1.77
N ILE A 46 4.82 -12.49 -2.59
CA ILE A 46 5.04 -11.05 -2.78
C ILE A 46 5.02 -10.32 -1.43
N PHE A 47 4.03 -10.60 -0.58
CA PHE A 47 3.97 -10.00 0.77
C PHE A 47 5.22 -10.29 1.61
N PHE A 48 5.69 -11.55 1.64
CA PHE A 48 6.89 -11.90 2.40
C PHE A 48 8.16 -11.29 1.80
N LEU A 49 8.28 -11.20 0.48
CA LEU A 49 9.40 -10.54 -0.20
C LEU A 49 9.42 -9.04 0.09
N LEU A 50 8.27 -8.38 0.04
CA LEU A 50 8.16 -6.96 0.39
C LEU A 50 8.36 -6.70 1.88
N SER A 51 7.99 -7.66 2.75
CA SER A 51 8.36 -7.62 4.17
C SER A 51 9.88 -7.65 4.33
N ALA A 52 10.60 -8.52 3.61
CA ALA A 52 12.05 -8.55 3.61
C ALA A 52 12.65 -7.24 3.06
N GLY A 53 12.07 -6.70 1.98
CA GLY A 53 12.41 -5.38 1.43
C GLY A 53 12.29 -4.27 2.45
N MET A 54 11.13 -4.16 3.10
CA MET A 54 10.86 -3.14 4.13
C MET A 54 11.80 -3.29 5.34
N LEU A 55 11.95 -4.52 5.86
CA LEU A 55 12.82 -4.79 7.01
C LEU A 55 14.29 -4.51 6.71
N SER A 56 14.77 -4.79 5.50
CA SER A 56 16.14 -4.47 5.10
C SER A 56 16.39 -2.96 5.10
N LEU A 57 15.41 -2.17 4.64
CA LEU A 57 15.51 -0.71 4.59
C LEU A 57 15.44 -0.12 6.01
N VAL A 58 14.49 -0.59 6.83
CA VAL A 58 14.39 -0.22 8.26
C VAL A 58 15.70 -0.51 8.98
N TYR A 59 16.29 -1.69 8.76
CA TYR A 59 17.57 -2.06 9.34
C TYR A 59 18.68 -1.08 8.93
N SER A 60 18.76 -0.72 7.65
CA SER A 60 19.77 0.23 7.16
C SER A 60 19.59 1.63 7.77
N PHE A 61 18.37 2.11 8.01
CA PHE A 61 18.13 3.36 8.75
C PHE A 61 18.57 3.27 10.21
N ILE A 62 18.18 2.21 10.93
CA ILE A 62 18.50 2.05 12.35
C ILE A 62 20.02 1.90 12.56
N THR A 63 20.71 1.22 11.65
CA THR A 63 22.17 1.04 11.70
C THR A 63 22.97 2.16 11.06
N ARG A 64 22.30 3.20 10.52
CA ARG A 64 22.94 4.35 9.87
C ARG A 64 23.86 3.95 8.71
N ASP A 65 23.43 3.01 7.88
CA ASP A 65 24.18 2.61 6.69
C ASP A 65 24.12 3.70 5.61
N PHE A 66 24.98 4.73 5.73
CA PHE A 66 25.07 5.84 4.78
C PHE A 66 25.65 5.45 3.42
N SER A 67 26.04 4.19 3.23
CA SER A 67 26.35 3.69 1.89
C SER A 67 25.09 3.40 1.06
N VAL A 68 23.90 3.49 1.67
CA VAL A 68 22.61 3.49 0.98
C VAL A 68 22.18 4.93 0.72
N LEU A 69 21.98 5.28 -0.56
CA LEU A 69 21.67 6.64 -1.00
C LEU A 69 20.44 7.22 -0.28
N TYR A 70 19.38 6.42 -0.16
CA TYR A 70 18.15 6.86 0.50
C TYR A 70 18.34 7.12 2.00
N VAL A 71 19.12 6.29 2.70
CA VAL A 71 19.44 6.49 4.13
C VAL A 71 20.30 7.73 4.32
N ALA A 72 21.31 7.92 3.47
CA ALA A 72 22.20 9.07 3.50
C ALA A 72 21.49 10.39 3.16
N ASN A 73 20.39 10.37 2.41
CA ASN A 73 19.65 11.59 2.08
C ASN A 73 18.57 11.96 3.11
N ASN A 74 18.16 11.03 3.97
CA ASN A 74 16.98 11.20 4.84
C ASN A 74 17.26 10.94 6.33
N SER A 75 18.51 10.77 6.74
CA SER A 75 18.86 10.55 8.14
C SER A 75 20.32 10.89 8.45
N ASN A 76 20.60 11.24 9.71
CA ASN A 76 21.94 11.49 10.21
C ASN A 76 22.16 10.84 11.59
N THR A 77 23.39 10.87 12.09
CA THR A 77 23.75 10.27 13.39
C THR A 77 23.02 10.87 14.60
N LYS A 78 22.57 12.12 14.53
CA LYS A 78 21.92 12.86 15.63
C LYS A 78 20.39 12.76 15.60
N LEU A 79 19.81 12.26 14.52
CA LEU A 79 18.36 12.17 14.35
C LEU A 79 17.77 11.23 15.42
N PRO A 80 16.78 11.66 16.23
CA PRO A 80 16.14 10.80 17.22
C PRO A 80 15.62 9.49 16.62
N PHE A 81 15.60 8.43 17.44
CA PHE A 81 15.24 7.09 16.99
C PHE A 81 13.87 7.02 16.32
N PHE A 82 12.86 7.68 16.89
CA PHE A 82 11.50 7.69 16.33
C PHE A 82 11.45 8.27 14.92
N TYR A 83 12.14 9.39 14.68
CA TYR A 83 12.22 10.01 13.35
C TYR A 83 13.11 9.24 12.39
N THR A 84 14.07 8.46 12.90
CA THR A 84 14.88 7.56 12.08
C THR A 84 14.04 6.42 11.50
N VAL A 85 13.12 5.87 12.28
CA VAL A 85 12.17 4.88 11.77
C VAL A 85 11.18 5.53 10.80
N ALA A 86 10.66 6.72 11.12
CA ALA A 86 9.74 7.44 10.25
C ALA A 86 10.37 7.87 8.91
N ALA A 87 11.67 8.15 8.89
CA ALA A 87 12.43 8.47 7.69
C ALA A 87 12.35 7.37 6.62
N VAL A 88 12.05 6.12 6.99
CA VAL A 88 11.81 5.03 6.06
C VAL A 88 10.73 5.40 5.05
N TRP A 89 9.69 6.14 5.45
CA TRP A 89 8.62 6.61 4.56
C TRP A 89 8.56 8.14 4.44
N GLY A 90 9.63 8.85 4.84
CA GLY A 90 9.69 10.31 4.76
C GLY A 90 10.02 10.86 3.38
N GLY A 91 10.69 10.06 2.54
CA GLY A 91 10.98 10.38 1.14
C GLY A 91 10.15 9.56 0.15
N HIS A 92 10.23 9.94 -1.12
CA HIS A 92 9.40 9.40 -2.18
C HIS A 92 9.57 7.88 -2.38
N GLU A 93 10.80 7.40 -2.44
CA GLU A 93 11.15 6.00 -2.71
C GLU A 93 10.65 5.06 -1.60
N GLY A 94 10.84 5.47 -0.35
CA GLY A 94 10.40 4.69 0.80
C GLY A 94 8.89 4.76 1.04
N SER A 95 8.25 5.89 0.74
CA SER A 95 6.78 5.99 0.71
C SER A 95 6.16 5.02 -0.31
N LEU A 96 6.74 4.90 -1.52
CA LEU A 96 6.28 3.93 -2.51
C LEU A 96 6.43 2.48 -2.04
N LEU A 97 7.55 2.16 -1.36
CA LEU A 97 7.75 0.84 -0.76
C LEU A 97 6.71 0.54 0.33
N LEU A 98 6.43 1.50 1.21
CA LEU A 98 5.39 1.37 2.24
C LEU A 98 4.00 1.15 1.60
N TRP A 99 3.68 1.89 0.54
CA TRP A 99 2.43 1.76 -0.19
C TRP A 99 2.24 0.33 -0.72
N VAL A 100 3.22 -0.19 -1.46
CA VAL A 100 3.11 -1.53 -2.05
C VAL A 100 3.20 -2.63 -0.99
N PHE A 101 3.91 -2.40 0.12
CA PHE A 101 3.91 -3.30 1.27
C PHE A 101 2.51 -3.44 1.88
N ILE A 102 1.83 -2.33 2.19
CA ILE A 102 0.45 -2.34 2.70
C ILE A 102 -0.49 -3.00 1.69
N LEU A 103 -0.31 -2.73 0.39
CA LEU A 103 -1.11 -3.34 -0.67
C LEU A 103 -0.97 -4.85 -0.64
N SER A 104 0.26 -5.37 -0.68
CA SER A 104 0.50 -6.80 -0.63
C SER A 104 -0.03 -7.48 0.64
N LEU A 105 0.02 -6.80 1.78
CA LEU A 105 -0.58 -7.27 3.03
C LEU A 105 -2.09 -7.40 2.90
N PHE A 106 -2.76 -6.35 2.41
CA PHE A 106 -4.21 -6.35 2.26
C PHE A 106 -4.68 -7.34 1.20
N SER A 107 -4.00 -7.44 0.05
CA SER A 107 -4.30 -8.45 -0.98
C SER A 107 -4.15 -9.86 -0.39
N THR A 108 -3.07 -10.13 0.36
CA THR A 108 -2.84 -11.43 1.01
C THR A 108 -3.93 -11.75 2.03
N LEU A 109 -4.27 -10.79 2.91
CA LEU A 109 -5.33 -10.95 3.89
C LEU A 109 -6.70 -11.18 3.24
N ALA A 110 -7.04 -10.41 2.20
CA ALA A 110 -8.29 -10.58 1.46
C ALA A 110 -8.39 -11.98 0.85
N VAL A 111 -7.31 -12.44 0.20
CA VAL A 111 -7.25 -13.79 -0.37
C VAL A 111 -7.37 -14.86 0.71
N TRP A 112 -6.68 -14.72 1.85
CA TRP A 112 -6.73 -15.72 2.91
C TRP A 112 -8.08 -15.79 3.63
N LEU A 113 -8.66 -14.64 3.96
CA LEU A 113 -9.93 -14.55 4.67
C LEU A 113 -11.10 -15.04 3.81
N HIS A 114 -11.07 -14.75 2.50
CA HIS A 114 -12.20 -15.00 1.61
C HIS A 114 -12.00 -16.17 0.64
N TRP A 115 -10.89 -16.90 0.75
CA TRP A 115 -10.57 -18.03 -0.15
C TRP A 115 -11.69 -19.05 -0.29
N LYS A 116 -12.29 -19.44 0.85
CA LYS A 116 -13.31 -20.49 0.93
C LYS A 116 -14.71 -19.95 0.69
N THR A 117 -14.98 -18.70 1.07
CA THR A 117 -16.30 -18.07 0.98
C THR A 117 -16.57 -17.49 -0.40
N GLN A 118 -15.54 -17.08 -1.13
CA GLN A 118 -15.65 -16.39 -2.43
C GLN A 118 -14.79 -17.04 -3.54
N PRO A 119 -14.78 -18.39 -3.71
CA PRO A 119 -13.83 -19.08 -4.59
C PRO A 119 -13.96 -18.69 -6.07
N ALA A 120 -15.15 -18.32 -6.52
CA ALA A 120 -15.39 -17.90 -7.91
C ALA A 120 -14.80 -16.51 -8.23
N ILE A 121 -14.62 -15.67 -7.21
CA ILE A 121 -14.13 -14.30 -7.34
C ILE A 121 -12.61 -14.23 -7.17
N MET A 122 -12.01 -15.14 -6.38
CA MET A 122 -10.59 -15.10 -6.04
C MET A 122 -9.63 -14.95 -7.22
N PRO A 123 -9.76 -15.67 -8.36
CA PRO A 123 -8.83 -15.48 -9.47
C PRO A 123 -8.89 -14.07 -10.06
N TYR A 124 -10.07 -13.45 -10.15
CA TYR A 124 -10.21 -12.08 -10.63
C TYR A 124 -9.59 -11.09 -9.65
N LEU A 125 -9.87 -11.24 -8.35
CA LEU A 125 -9.30 -10.39 -7.31
C LEU A 125 -7.76 -10.45 -7.36
N ILE A 126 -7.19 -11.66 -7.40
CA ILE A 126 -5.74 -11.86 -7.49
C ILE A 126 -5.18 -11.19 -8.75
N ALA A 127 -5.84 -11.33 -9.90
CA ALA A 127 -5.38 -10.70 -11.14
C ALA A 127 -5.34 -9.16 -11.02
N VAL A 128 -6.38 -8.55 -10.47
CA VAL A 128 -6.45 -7.08 -10.30
C VAL A 128 -5.42 -6.60 -9.29
N GLU A 129 -5.33 -7.24 -8.11
CA GLU A 129 -4.35 -6.90 -7.08
C GLU A 129 -2.91 -7.03 -7.59
N CYS A 130 -2.60 -8.10 -8.33
CA CYS A 130 -1.29 -8.27 -8.95
C CYS A 130 -1.00 -7.22 -10.03
N ALA A 131 -2.00 -6.77 -10.79
CA ALA A 131 -1.83 -5.70 -11.77
C ALA A 131 -1.53 -4.35 -11.10
N VAL A 132 -2.24 -4.03 -10.00
CA VAL A 132 -1.98 -2.81 -9.22
C VAL A 132 -0.58 -2.89 -8.59
N MET A 133 -0.24 -4.02 -7.95
CA MET A 133 1.11 -4.24 -7.40
C MET A 133 2.19 -4.13 -8.47
N PHE A 134 1.99 -4.70 -9.67
CA PHE A 134 2.93 -4.58 -10.79
C PHE A 134 3.26 -3.12 -11.12
N GLY A 135 2.26 -2.24 -11.19
CA GLY A 135 2.47 -0.82 -11.46
C GLY A 135 3.39 -0.15 -10.44
N PHE A 136 3.12 -0.31 -9.15
CA PHE A 136 3.96 0.26 -8.08
C PHE A 136 5.35 -0.38 -8.03
N LEU A 137 5.44 -1.70 -8.19
CA LEU A 137 6.74 -2.40 -8.20
C LEU A 137 7.59 -1.96 -9.39
N ALA A 138 7.00 -1.72 -10.56
CA ALA A 138 7.72 -1.22 -11.72
C ALA A 138 8.28 0.19 -11.45
N LEU A 139 7.48 1.08 -10.82
CA LEU A 139 7.98 2.40 -10.42
C LEU A 139 9.16 2.30 -9.44
N ILE A 140 9.08 1.42 -8.44
CA ILE A 140 10.16 1.24 -7.47
C ILE A 140 11.42 0.67 -8.13
N VAL A 141 11.28 -0.39 -8.94
CA VAL A 141 12.44 -1.08 -9.54
C VAL A 141 13.14 -0.22 -10.59
N PHE A 142 12.40 0.55 -11.39
CA PHE A 142 12.98 1.26 -12.53
C PHE A 142 13.17 2.76 -12.33
N LEU A 143 12.41 3.41 -11.45
CA LEU A 143 12.41 4.88 -11.33
C LEU A 143 12.78 5.39 -9.92
N SER A 144 12.36 4.69 -8.87
CA SER A 144 12.39 5.22 -7.49
C SER A 144 12.85 4.15 -6.48
N SER A 145 14.05 3.59 -6.67
CA SER A 145 14.56 2.49 -5.84
C SER A 145 15.14 3.01 -4.52
N PRO A 146 14.61 2.59 -3.35
CA PRO A 146 15.18 2.99 -2.05
C PRO A 146 16.47 2.21 -1.70
N TYR A 147 16.97 1.37 -2.60
CA TYR A 147 18.05 0.41 -2.34
C TYR A 147 19.39 0.78 -2.98
N GLU A 148 19.46 1.95 -3.64
CA GLU A 148 20.64 2.38 -4.38
C GLU A 148 21.85 2.61 -3.46
N ARG A 149 23.04 2.26 -3.97
CA ARG A 149 24.31 2.49 -3.27
C ARG A 149 24.87 3.87 -3.59
N LEU A 150 25.48 4.50 -2.58
CA LEU A 150 26.16 5.78 -2.68
C LEU A 150 27.67 5.58 -2.51
N ILE A 151 28.44 5.97 -3.53
CA ILE A 151 29.91 5.91 -3.54
C ILE A 151 30.43 7.27 -4.03
N PRO A 152 31.34 7.96 -3.31
CA PRO A 152 31.92 7.56 -2.01
C PRO A 152 30.90 7.61 -0.87
N VAL A 153 31.08 6.75 0.13
CA VAL A 153 30.22 6.71 1.31
C VAL A 153 30.50 7.96 2.18
N PRO A 154 29.50 8.80 2.47
CA PRO A 154 29.71 9.97 3.31
C PRO A 154 29.88 9.55 4.78
N ALA A 155 30.61 10.36 5.55
CA ALA A 155 30.84 10.09 6.97
C ALA A 155 29.58 10.26 7.85
N ASP A 156 28.64 11.09 7.40
CA ASP A 156 27.31 11.26 7.99
C ASP A 156 26.29 11.53 6.88
N GLY A 157 25.02 11.28 7.14
CA GLY A 157 23.94 11.58 6.21
C GLY A 157 23.41 13.00 6.35
N LYS A 158 22.55 13.38 5.40
CA LYS A 158 21.73 14.59 5.46
C LYS A 158 20.63 14.40 6.49
N ASP A 159 20.09 15.51 6.99
CA ASP A 159 18.97 15.41 7.93
C ASP A 159 17.68 14.98 7.24
N LEU A 160 16.76 14.41 8.01
CA LEU A 160 15.36 14.34 7.61
C LEU A 160 14.84 15.76 7.51
N ASN A 161 14.03 16.07 6.48
CA ASN A 161 13.41 17.39 6.35
C ASN A 161 12.81 17.82 7.71
N PRO A 162 13.21 18.99 8.27
CA PRO A 162 12.79 19.39 9.61
C PRO A 162 11.28 19.36 9.83
N LEU A 163 10.48 19.67 8.80
CA LEU A 163 9.02 19.62 8.86
C LEU A 163 8.50 18.21 9.19
N LEU A 164 9.24 17.18 8.77
CA LEU A 164 8.87 15.77 8.97
C LEU A 164 9.27 15.24 10.35
N GLN A 165 9.99 16.02 11.17
CA GLN A 165 10.40 15.62 12.52
C GLN A 165 9.29 15.91 13.54
N ASP A 166 8.08 15.39 13.27
CA ASP A 166 6.87 15.63 14.04
C ASP A 166 6.10 14.31 14.33
N PRO A 167 5.52 14.12 15.53
CA PRO A 167 4.77 12.91 15.87
C PRO A 167 3.59 12.59 14.94
N ALA A 168 2.87 13.61 14.46
CA ALA A 168 1.79 13.44 13.50
C ALA A 168 2.32 12.94 12.15
N MET A 169 3.50 13.37 11.70
CA MET A 169 4.15 12.82 10.50
C MET A 169 4.49 11.34 10.64
N VAL A 170 4.86 10.86 11.83
CA VAL A 170 5.12 9.43 12.05
C VAL A 170 3.86 8.59 11.79
N MET A 171 2.70 9.10 12.19
CA MET A 171 1.43 8.36 12.18
C MET A 171 0.58 8.58 10.92
N HIS A 172 0.65 9.78 10.35
CA HIS A 172 -0.21 10.22 9.26
C HIS A 172 -0.04 9.40 7.96
N PRO A 173 1.16 9.25 7.37
CA PRO A 173 1.34 8.50 6.13
C PRO A 173 0.90 7.03 6.23
N PRO A 174 1.24 6.26 7.28
CA PRO A 174 0.70 4.92 7.45
C PRO A 174 -0.84 4.87 7.45
N MET A 175 -1.50 5.77 8.19
CA MET A 175 -2.97 5.82 8.22
C MET A 175 -3.57 6.18 6.86
N LEU A 176 -2.98 7.17 6.19
CA LEU A 176 -3.43 7.63 4.87
C LEU A 176 -3.25 6.55 3.79
N TYR A 177 -2.10 5.85 3.79
CA TYR A 177 -1.86 4.73 2.85
C TYR A 177 -2.73 3.52 3.15
N MET A 178 -2.95 3.15 4.42
CA MET A 178 -3.95 2.13 4.77
C MET A 178 -5.34 2.52 4.26
N GLY A 179 -5.68 3.81 4.28
CA GLY A 179 -6.91 4.32 3.68
C GLY A 179 -6.97 4.12 2.17
N TYR A 180 -6.04 4.70 1.41
CA TYR A 180 -6.02 4.61 -0.06
C TYR A 180 -5.95 3.18 -0.55
N VAL A 181 -4.96 2.44 -0.04
CA VAL A 181 -4.70 1.07 -0.44
C VAL A 181 -5.84 0.16 0.01
N GLY A 182 -6.49 0.44 1.14
CA GLY A 182 -7.67 -0.30 1.59
C GLY A 182 -8.82 -0.32 0.57
N PHE A 183 -8.97 0.73 -0.25
CA PHE A 183 -9.97 0.78 -1.32
C PHE A 183 -9.64 -0.10 -2.53
N SER A 184 -8.42 -0.63 -2.65
CA SER A 184 -8.07 -1.60 -3.70
C SER A 184 -8.91 -2.86 -3.61
N ILE A 185 -9.20 -3.35 -2.40
CA ILE A 185 -9.99 -4.57 -2.19
C ILE A 185 -11.43 -4.43 -2.72
N PRO A 186 -12.26 -3.44 -2.30
CA PRO A 186 -13.59 -3.27 -2.87
C PRO A 186 -13.56 -2.98 -4.37
N PHE A 187 -12.54 -2.27 -4.87
CA PHE A 187 -12.33 -2.10 -6.30
C PHE A 187 -12.11 -3.44 -7.02
N SER A 188 -11.24 -4.31 -6.50
CA SER A 188 -10.97 -5.64 -7.07
C SER A 188 -12.19 -6.55 -7.07
N PHE A 189 -13.03 -6.49 -6.03
CA PHE A 189 -14.32 -7.19 -6.01
C PHE A 189 -15.30 -6.63 -7.07
N ALA A 190 -15.38 -5.30 -7.23
CA ALA A 190 -16.21 -4.69 -8.26
C ALA A 190 -15.75 -5.08 -9.67
N MET A 191 -14.45 -5.04 -9.93
CA MET A 191 -13.87 -5.50 -11.20
C MET A 191 -14.13 -6.98 -11.44
N ALA A 192 -14.03 -7.81 -10.41
CA ALA A 192 -14.37 -9.23 -10.51
C ALA A 192 -15.85 -9.47 -10.84
N ALA A 193 -16.77 -8.70 -10.25
CA ALA A 193 -18.19 -8.78 -10.58
C ALA A 193 -18.45 -8.40 -12.04
N LEU A 194 -17.79 -7.34 -12.55
CA LEU A 194 -17.87 -6.93 -13.96
C LEU A 194 -17.32 -8.00 -14.91
N PHE A 195 -16.13 -8.54 -14.65
CA PHE A 195 -15.52 -9.54 -15.53
C PHE A 195 -16.21 -10.90 -15.48
N SER A 196 -16.73 -11.30 -14.33
CA SER A 196 -17.44 -12.57 -14.18
C SER A 196 -18.90 -12.52 -14.62
N GLY A 197 -19.48 -11.32 -14.75
CA GLY A 197 -20.91 -11.11 -14.97
C GLY A 197 -21.79 -11.50 -13.77
N ARG A 198 -21.18 -11.86 -12.62
CA ARG A 198 -21.90 -12.29 -11.41
C ARG A 198 -22.11 -11.10 -10.49
N LEU A 199 -23.18 -10.35 -10.73
CA LEU A 199 -23.57 -9.16 -9.97
C LEU A 199 -24.33 -9.48 -8.66
N GLY A 200 -24.25 -10.71 -8.16
CA GLY A 200 -24.97 -11.13 -6.95
C GLY A 200 -24.49 -10.42 -5.69
N GLU A 201 -25.24 -10.52 -4.59
CA GLU A 201 -25.00 -9.71 -3.39
C GLU A 201 -23.88 -10.22 -2.46
N GLU A 202 -23.38 -11.44 -2.69
CA GLU A 202 -22.49 -12.13 -1.75
C GLU A 202 -21.19 -11.37 -1.45
N TRP A 203 -20.71 -10.55 -2.40
CA TRP A 203 -19.51 -9.74 -2.24
C TRP A 203 -19.77 -8.41 -1.50
N ILE A 204 -21.02 -7.94 -1.44
CA ILE A 204 -21.39 -6.63 -0.86
C ILE A 204 -21.00 -6.56 0.62
N LYS A 205 -21.29 -7.60 1.41
CA LYS A 205 -20.93 -7.65 2.84
C LYS A 205 -19.42 -7.70 3.05
N VAL A 206 -18.69 -8.34 2.14
CA VAL A 206 -17.23 -8.41 2.18
C VAL A 206 -16.64 -7.04 1.91
N THR A 207 -17.07 -6.39 0.82
CA THR A 207 -16.55 -5.08 0.43
C THR A 207 -16.94 -3.98 1.40
N GLN A 208 -18.10 -4.06 2.03
CA GLN A 208 -18.51 -3.13 3.09
C GLN A 208 -17.49 -3.09 4.23
N ARG A 209 -17.07 -4.25 4.77
CA ARG A 209 -16.11 -4.30 5.89
C ARG A 209 -14.76 -3.69 5.52
N TRP A 210 -14.24 -4.03 4.33
CA TRP A 210 -13.00 -3.46 3.81
C TRP A 210 -13.12 -1.95 3.59
N THR A 211 -14.24 -1.51 3.03
CA THR A 211 -14.51 -0.09 2.78
C THR A 211 -14.63 0.69 4.09
N THR A 212 -15.33 0.17 5.10
CA THR A 212 -15.43 0.82 6.41
C THR A 212 -14.05 0.96 7.05
N PHE A 213 -13.22 -0.10 6.99
CA PHE A 213 -11.84 -0.03 7.48
C PHE A 213 -11.01 1.02 6.74
N ALA A 214 -10.99 0.97 5.40
CA ALA A 214 -10.28 1.93 4.56
C ALA A 214 -10.73 3.38 4.83
N TRP A 215 -12.05 3.59 4.93
CA TRP A 215 -12.64 4.89 5.22
C TRP A 215 -12.26 5.40 6.61
N MET A 216 -12.25 4.56 7.64
CA MET A 216 -11.80 4.95 8.99
C MET A 216 -10.32 5.34 8.98
N CYS A 217 -9.46 4.54 8.35
CA CYS A 217 -8.04 4.85 8.23
C CYS A 217 -7.80 6.16 7.47
N LEU A 218 -8.50 6.36 6.35
CA LEU A 218 -8.41 7.59 5.57
C LEU A 218 -8.92 8.81 6.36
N THR A 219 -10.01 8.65 7.11
CA THR A 219 -10.53 9.71 7.99
C THR A 219 -9.50 10.11 9.04
N THR A 220 -8.89 9.14 9.73
CA THR A 220 -7.83 9.43 10.71
C THR A 220 -6.61 10.04 10.04
N GLY A 221 -6.22 9.56 8.86
CA GLY A 221 -5.13 10.14 8.06
C GLY A 221 -5.39 11.60 7.74
N ILE A 222 -6.57 11.93 7.22
CA ILE A 222 -7.00 13.31 6.91
C ILE A 222 -6.97 14.20 8.16
N LEU A 223 -7.51 13.73 9.29
CA LEU A 223 -7.51 14.50 10.53
C LEU A 223 -6.10 14.78 11.06
N LEU A 224 -5.22 13.77 11.07
CA LEU A 224 -3.83 13.93 11.49
C LEU A 224 -3.05 14.87 10.55
N GLY A 225 -3.27 14.72 9.24
CA GLY A 225 -2.60 15.54 8.22
C GLY A 225 -3.03 17.00 8.28
N GLY A 226 -4.34 17.25 8.39
CA GLY A 226 -4.88 18.60 8.53
C GLY A 226 -4.47 19.27 9.84
N TYR A 227 -4.41 18.52 10.94
CA TYR A 227 -3.88 19.03 12.21
C TYR A 227 -2.41 19.43 12.08
N TRP A 228 -1.56 18.55 11.53
CA TRP A 228 -0.14 18.81 11.31
C TRP A 228 0.11 19.99 10.37
N ALA A 229 -0.55 20.03 9.22
CA ALA A 229 -0.43 21.13 8.26
C ALA A 229 -0.83 22.48 8.89
N TYR A 230 -1.84 22.50 9.76
CA TYR A 230 -2.29 23.72 10.41
C TYR A 230 -1.21 24.38 11.26
N TYR A 231 -0.53 23.63 12.14
CA TYR A 231 0.47 24.22 13.04
C TYR A 231 1.88 24.25 12.46
N GLU A 232 2.24 23.34 11.55
CA GLU A 232 3.60 23.27 11.00
C GLU A 232 3.76 24.18 9.77
N LEU A 233 2.74 24.22 8.90
CA LEU A 233 2.79 24.99 7.66
C LEU A 233 2.06 26.35 7.76
N GLY A 234 1.32 26.60 8.85
CA GLY A 234 0.71 27.90 9.15
C GLY A 234 -0.37 28.35 8.16
N TRP A 235 -1.07 27.42 7.51
CA TRP A 235 -2.04 27.65 6.41
C TRP A 235 -3.30 28.46 6.77
N GLY A 236 -3.28 29.29 7.82
CA GLY A 236 -4.40 30.19 8.15
C GLY A 236 -5.72 29.49 8.51
N GLY A 237 -5.75 28.16 8.59
CA GLY A 237 -6.95 27.35 8.86
C GLY A 237 -6.70 25.86 8.66
N TYR A 238 -7.62 25.03 9.15
CA TYR A 238 -7.66 23.62 8.82
C TYR A 238 -8.13 23.51 7.37
N TRP A 239 -7.32 22.93 6.47
CA TRP A 239 -7.63 22.70 5.06
C TRP A 239 -7.37 23.89 4.11
N GLY A 240 -6.27 23.78 3.40
CA GLY A 240 -5.78 24.72 2.40
C GLY A 240 -6.17 24.45 0.95
N TRP A 241 -6.79 23.30 0.67
CA TRP A 241 -7.03 22.80 -0.69
C TRP A 241 -5.75 22.58 -1.49
N ASP A 242 -4.68 22.14 -0.84
CA ASP A 242 -3.45 21.75 -1.53
C ASP A 242 -3.65 20.41 -2.28
N PRO A 243 -2.76 20.04 -3.22
CA PRO A 243 -2.88 18.79 -3.97
C PRO A 243 -2.98 17.53 -3.09
N VAL A 244 -2.29 17.48 -1.94
CA VAL A 244 -2.28 16.34 -1.02
C VAL A 244 -3.62 16.21 -0.31
N GLU A 245 -4.12 17.30 0.25
CA GLU A 245 -5.45 17.38 0.84
C GLU A 245 -6.54 16.97 -0.16
N ASN A 246 -6.53 17.55 -1.38
CA ASN A 246 -7.48 17.20 -2.43
C ASN A 246 -7.43 15.72 -2.82
N ALA A 247 -6.23 15.17 -3.01
CA ALA A 247 -6.04 13.76 -3.37
C ALA A 247 -6.63 12.81 -2.31
N SER A 248 -6.59 13.21 -1.03
CA SER A 248 -7.14 12.41 0.07
C SER A 248 -8.65 12.55 0.23
N PHE A 249 -9.18 13.72 -0.06
CA PHE A 249 -10.60 14.02 0.13
C PHE A 249 -11.52 13.40 -0.92
N MET A 250 -11.09 13.35 -2.18
CA MET A 250 -11.89 12.76 -3.27
C MET A 250 -12.28 11.29 -3.01
N PRO A 251 -11.34 10.36 -2.71
CA PRO A 251 -11.71 9.00 -2.37
C PRO A 251 -12.48 8.90 -1.05
N TRP A 252 -12.26 9.82 -0.10
CA TRP A 252 -13.06 9.87 1.13
C TRP A 252 -14.54 10.20 0.85
N LEU A 253 -14.83 11.18 -0.01
CA LEU A 253 -16.20 11.52 -0.42
C LEU A 253 -16.87 10.35 -1.16
N VAL A 254 -16.19 9.77 -2.14
CA VAL A 254 -16.72 8.65 -2.92
C VAL A 254 -16.92 7.42 -2.03
N GLY A 255 -15.98 7.14 -1.12
CA GLY A 255 -16.11 6.07 -0.13
C GLY A 255 -17.29 6.29 0.82
N THR A 256 -17.54 7.53 1.25
CA THR A 256 -18.70 7.89 2.07
C THR A 256 -20.01 7.64 1.32
N ALA A 257 -20.09 8.06 0.06
CA ALA A 257 -21.25 7.83 -0.78
C ALA A 257 -21.50 6.34 -1.02
N TYR A 258 -20.44 5.56 -1.24
CA TYR A 258 -20.53 4.10 -1.40
C TYR A 258 -21.01 3.42 -0.11
N LEU A 259 -20.44 3.75 1.05
CA LEU A 259 -20.87 3.20 2.35
C LEU A 259 -22.34 3.49 2.62
N HIS A 260 -22.80 4.72 2.36
CA HIS A 260 -24.21 5.06 2.50
C HIS A 260 -25.08 4.22 1.56
N SER A 261 -24.67 4.09 0.29
CA SER A 261 -25.42 3.33 -0.72
C SER A 261 -25.55 1.86 -0.38
N VAL A 262 -24.46 1.22 0.06
CA VAL A 262 -24.44 -0.21 0.46
C VAL A 262 -25.32 -0.45 1.69
N LEU A 263 -25.27 0.43 2.69
CA LEU A 263 -26.11 0.31 3.89
C LEU A 263 -27.60 0.46 3.56
N VAL A 264 -27.96 1.36 2.65
CA VAL A 264 -29.34 1.53 2.17
C VAL A 264 -29.79 0.30 1.39
N GLN A 265 -28.94 -0.23 0.52
CA GLN A 265 -29.23 -1.45 -0.24
C GLN A 265 -29.50 -2.64 0.68
N GLU A 266 -28.64 -2.87 1.68
CA GLU A 266 -28.78 -3.95 2.66
C GLU A 266 -30.08 -3.81 3.47
N LYS A 267 -30.42 -2.60 3.93
CA LYS A 267 -31.66 -2.34 4.69
C LYS A 267 -32.92 -2.51 3.87
N ARG A 268 -32.89 -2.12 2.60
CA ARG A 268 -34.07 -2.16 1.72
C ARG A 268 -34.27 -3.52 1.03
N LYS A 269 -33.36 -4.48 1.22
CA LYS A 269 -33.35 -5.76 0.49
C LYS A 269 -33.53 -5.52 -1.02
N MET A 270 -32.85 -4.50 -1.52
CA MET A 270 -32.87 -4.20 -2.95
C MET A 270 -31.98 -5.25 -3.61
N PHE A 271 -32.66 -6.26 -4.16
CA PHE A 271 -32.21 -7.52 -4.78
C PHE A 271 -32.17 -8.75 -3.85
#